data_AF-A0A2G5RS86-F1
#
_entry.id   AF-A0A2G5RS86-F1
#
_cell.length_a   1.000
_cell.length_b   1.000
_cell.length_c   1.000
_cell.angle_alpha   90.00
_cell.angle_beta   90.00
_cell.angle_gamma   90.00
#
_symmetry.space_group_name_H-M   'P 1'
#
loop_
_entity.id
_entity.type
_entity.pdbx_description
1 polymer ?
#
loop_
_entity_poly.entity_id
_entity_poly.type
_entity_poly.pdbx_seq_one_letter_code
_entity_poly.pdbx_strand_id
1 'polypeptide(L)'
;MEMSIPVLFISILLFFVLFFGIGFLLNMILRTTWTMAILSPFVLLLWIDQISVMDYVTNPSAALAHVKERIGSLASADLIILSSGIVGAIVSGVVIQMLRKKGYRMF
;
A
#
# COMPACT_ATOMS: atom_id res chain seq x y z
N MET A 1 -19.17 9.20 -9.94
CA MET A 1 -19.86 9.50 -8.67
C MET A 1 -18.93 10.39 -7.88
N GLU A 2 -19.31 11.62 -7.60
CA GLU A 2 -18.48 12.51 -6.77
C GLU A 2 -18.46 11.96 -5.34
N MET A 3 -17.27 11.68 -4.83
CA MET A 3 -17.07 11.25 -3.45
C MET A 3 -17.43 12.40 -2.51
N SER A 4 -18.31 12.14 -1.55
CA SER A 4 -18.59 13.14 -0.52
C SER A 4 -17.34 13.36 0.34
N ILE A 5 -17.06 14.63 0.67
CA ILE A 5 -15.87 15.02 1.45
C ILE A 5 -15.72 14.19 2.74
N PRO A 6 -16.78 13.91 3.53
CA PRO A 6 -16.65 13.09 4.74
C PRO A 6 -16.18 11.66 4.46
N VAL A 7 -16.67 11.05 3.38
CA VAL A 7 -16.28 9.68 3.00
C VAL A 7 -14.81 9.64 2.64
N LEU A 8 -14.30 10.65 1.92
CA LEU A 8 -12.88 10.75 1.60
C LEU A 8 -11.99 10.77 2.85
N PHE A 9 -12.35 11.55 3.87
CA PHE A 9 -11.61 11.57 5.14
C PHE A 9 -11.63 10.22 5.86
N ILE A 10 -12.80 9.58 5.93
CA ILE A 10 -12.95 8.26 6.56
C ILE A 10 -12.11 7.22 5.80
N SER A 11 -12.16 7.23 4.47
CA SER A 11 -11.39 6.31 3.62
C SER A 11 -9.89 6.49 3.80
N ILE A 12 -9.39 7.73 3.86
CA ILE A 12 -7.97 8.03 4.11
C ILE A 12 -7.52 7.43 5.44
N LEU A 13 -8.28 7.66 6.51
CA LEU A 13 -7.98 7.16 7.84
C LEU A 13 -8.02 5.62 7.87
N LEU A 14 -9.06 5.03 7.27
CA LEU A 14 -9.25 3.58 7.25
C LEU A 14 -8.13 2.89 6.48
N PHE A 15 -7.76 3.37 5.29
CA PHE A 15 -6.65 2.81 4.52
C PHE A 15 -5.33 2.95 5.25
N PHE A 16 -5.07 4.11 5.86
CA PHE A 16 -3.87 4.32 6.66
C PHE A 16 -3.78 3.30 7.81
N VAL A 17 -4.83 3.16 8.62
CA VAL A 17 -4.85 2.25 9.77
C VAL A 17 -4.76 0.79 9.33
N LEU A 18 -5.42 0.42 8.22
CA LEU A 18 -5.39 -0.94 7.68
C LEU A 18 -3.97 -1.35 7.25
N PHE A 19 -3.32 -0.55 6.40
CA PHE A 19 -1.96 -0.85 5.93
C PHE A 19 -0.93 -0.74 7.06
N PHE A 20 -1.12 0.21 7.99
CA PHE A 20 -0.31 0.28 9.19
C PHE A 20 -0.43 -1.01 10.03
N GLY A 21 -1.65 -1.47 10.31
CA GLY A 21 -1.92 -2.63 11.14
C GLY A 21 -1.43 -3.94 10.53
N ILE A 22 -1.76 -4.20 9.27
CA ILE A 22 -1.26 -5.37 8.53
C ILE A 22 0.26 -5.30 8.41
N GLY A 23 0.79 -4.11 8.11
CA GLY A 23 2.23 -3.85 8.07
C GLY A 23 2.93 -4.23 9.37
N PHE A 24 2.31 -3.85 10.48
CA PHE A 24 2.86 -4.01 11.82
C PHE A 24 2.90 -5.49 12.20
N LEU A 25 1.77 -6.18 12.02
CA LEU A 25 1.66 -7.62 12.29
C LEU A 25 2.63 -8.43 11.45
N LEU A 26 2.73 -8.15 10.15
CA LEU A 26 3.60 -8.92 9.27
C LEU A 26 5.09 -8.67 9.57
N ASN A 27 5.48 -7.44 9.91
CA ASN A 27 6.85 -7.13 10.34
C ASN A 27 7.18 -7.76 11.72
N MET A 28 6.18 -8.00 12.58
CA MET A 28 6.38 -8.79 13.80
C MET A 28 6.59 -10.28 13.49
N ILE A 29 5.79 -10.87 12.59
CA ILE A 29 5.87 -12.31 12.22
C ILE A 29 7.14 -12.62 11.45
N LEU A 30 7.44 -11.85 10.40
CA LEU A 30 8.59 -12.11 9.52
C LEU A 30 9.93 -11.73 10.15
N ARG A 31 9.94 -11.12 11.34
CA ARG A 31 11.13 -10.59 12.00
C ARG A 31 11.96 -9.66 11.10
N THR A 32 11.33 -9.04 10.10
CA THR A 32 11.90 -8.03 9.21
C THR A 32 11.23 -6.67 9.45
N THR A 33 11.93 -5.57 9.18
CA THR A 33 11.42 -4.21 9.51
C THR A 33 10.78 -3.52 8.31
N TRP A 34 11.32 -3.74 7.11
CA TRP A 34 10.98 -2.96 5.93
C TRP A 34 10.20 -3.75 4.87
N THR A 35 9.92 -5.04 5.12
CA THR A 35 9.25 -5.91 4.13
C THR A 35 7.91 -5.33 3.69
N MET A 36 7.12 -4.83 4.64
CA MET A 36 5.82 -4.25 4.31
C MET A 36 5.87 -2.90 3.59
N ALA A 37 6.88 -2.07 3.87
CA ALA A 37 7.06 -0.82 3.14
C ALA A 37 7.45 -1.06 1.67
N ILE A 38 8.24 -2.11 1.40
CA ILE A 38 8.64 -2.49 0.03
C ILE A 38 7.50 -3.22 -0.70
N LEU A 39 6.74 -4.05 0.01
CA LEU A 39 5.70 -4.90 -0.57
C LEU A 39 4.38 -4.15 -0.81
N SER A 40 4.03 -3.17 0.04
CA SER A 40 2.80 -2.37 -0.11
C SER A 40 2.64 -1.66 -1.47
N PRO A 41 3.64 -0.97 -2.06
CA PRO A 41 3.47 -0.38 -3.39
C PRO A 41 3.25 -1.43 -4.48
N PHE A 42 3.89 -2.61 -4.39
CA PHE A 42 3.65 -3.72 -5.32
C PHE A 42 2.23 -4.26 -5.20
N VAL A 43 1.72 -4.49 -3.98
CA VAL A 43 0.35 -4.98 -3.76
C VAL A 43 -0.68 -3.97 -4.26
N LEU A 44 -0.46 -2.68 -4.02
CA LEU A 44 -1.36 -1.62 -4.47
C LEU A 44 -1.38 -1.50 -6.01
N LEU A 45 -0.23 -1.62 -6.67
CA LEU A 45 -0.16 -1.65 -8.14
C LEU A 45 -0.91 -2.85 -8.72
N LEU A 46 -0.70 -4.04 -8.16
CA LEU A 46 -1.42 -5.26 -8.58
C LEU A 46 -2.94 -5.13 -8.38
N TRP A 47 -3.37 -4.42 -7.33
CA TRP A 47 -4.78 -4.18 -7.05
C TRP A 47 -5.42 -3.18 -8.04
N ILE A 48 -4.70 -2.13 -8.44
CA ILE A 48 -5.15 -1.14 -9.43
C ILE A 48 -5.33 -1.78 -10.81
N ASP A 49 -4.36 -2.60 -11.22
CA ASP A 49 -4.26 -3.00 -12.62
C ASP A 49 -5.26 -4.10 -12.99
N GLN A 50 -5.68 -4.94 -12.04
CA GLN A 50 -6.58 -6.09 -12.26
C GLN A 50 -6.12 -7.05 -13.38
N ILE A 51 -4.86 -6.95 -13.82
CA ILE A 51 -4.26 -7.82 -14.83
C ILE A 51 -3.51 -8.96 -14.12
N SER A 52 -3.54 -10.16 -14.71
CA SER A 52 -2.78 -11.29 -14.17
C SER A 52 -1.28 -11.00 -14.26
N VAL A 53 -0.52 -11.39 -13.23
CA VAL A 53 0.95 -11.21 -13.17
C VAL A 53 1.67 -11.84 -14.37
N MET A 54 1.02 -12.79 -15.04
CA MET A 54 1.52 -13.46 -16.25
C MET A 54 1.56 -12.53 -17.47
N ASP A 55 0.66 -11.55 -17.57
CA ASP A 55 0.59 -10.63 -18.71
C ASP A 55 1.72 -9.58 -18.69
N TYR A 56 2.21 -9.26 -17.49
CA TYR A 56 3.42 -8.43 -17.30
C TYR A 56 4.69 -9.09 -17.83
N VAL A 57 4.75 -10.42 -17.81
CA VAL A 57 5.91 -11.18 -18.27
C VAL A 57 5.84 -11.44 -19.78
N THR A 58 4.63 -11.66 -20.32
CA THR A 58 4.44 -11.92 -21.75
C THR A 58 4.45 -10.66 -22.61
N ASN A 59 3.92 -9.53 -22.10
CA ASN A 59 3.82 -8.27 -22.85
C ASN A 59 4.10 -7.03 -21.97
N PRO A 60 5.36 -6.82 -21.53
CA PRO A 60 5.71 -5.75 -20.59
C PRO A 60 5.43 -4.34 -21.11
N SER A 61 5.56 -4.10 -22.43
CA SER A 61 5.32 -2.78 -23.02
C SER A 61 3.85 -2.37 -23.05
N ALA A 62 2.95 -3.31 -23.36
CA ALA A 62 1.51 -3.08 -23.37
C ALA A 62 0.98 -2.94 -21.93
N ALA A 63 1.46 -3.75 -20.98
CA ALA A 63 1.09 -3.68 -19.57
C ALA A 63 1.43 -2.31 -18.95
N LEU A 64 2.65 -1.79 -19.18
CA LEU A 64 3.04 -0.47 -18.69
C LEU A 64 2.18 0.68 -19.26
N ALA A 65 1.76 0.57 -20.53
CA ALA A 65 0.88 1.57 -21.14
C ALA A 65 -0.52 1.55 -20.50
N HIS A 66 -1.07 0.36 -20.24
CA HIS A 66 -2.35 0.19 -19.56
C HIS A 66 -2.36 0.72 -18.13
N VAL A 67 -1.30 0.48 -17.35
CA VAL A 67 -1.15 1.04 -16.00
C VAL A 67 -1.18 2.56 -16.03
N LYS A 68 -0.48 3.17 -16.98
CA LYS A 68 -0.41 4.62 -17.11
C LYS A 68 -1.77 5.23 -17.46
N GLU A 69 -2.50 4.59 -18.36
CA GLU A 69 -3.85 5.01 -18.75
C GLU A 69 -4.86 4.82 -17.61
N ARG A 70 -4.78 3.69 -16.89
CA ARG A 70 -5.54 3.44 -15.66
C ARG A 70 -5.27 4.53 -14.62
N ILE A 71 -4.01 4.76 -14.24
CA ILE A 71 -3.64 5.78 -13.24
C ILE A 71 -4.12 7.18 -13.66
N GLY A 72 -4.07 7.52 -14.95
CA GLY A 72 -4.61 8.79 -15.46
C GLY A 72 -6.14 8.88 -15.46
N SER A 73 -6.82 7.73 -15.54
CA SER A 73 -8.30 7.61 -15.47
C SER A 73 -8.84 7.48 -14.04
N LEU A 74 -7.99 7.16 -13.06
CA LEU A 74 -8.38 7.04 -11.66
C LEU A 74 -8.80 8.41 -11.12
N ALA A 75 -9.86 8.43 -10.30
CA ALA A 75 -10.26 9.63 -9.61
C ALA A 75 -9.11 10.09 -8.70
N SER A 76 -8.82 11.39 -8.68
CA SER A 76 -7.79 11.98 -7.80
C SER A 76 -7.99 11.61 -6.33
N ALA A 77 -9.25 11.45 -5.91
CA ALA A 77 -9.63 10.94 -4.60
C ALA A 77 -9.05 9.55 -4.29
N ASP A 78 -9.09 8.63 -5.26
CA ASP A 78 -8.62 7.25 -5.07
C ASP A 78 -7.10 7.20 -4.94
N LEU A 79 -6.38 8.03 -5.70
CA LEU A 79 -4.93 8.17 -5.57
C LEU A 79 -4.52 8.70 -4.19
N ILE A 80 -5.28 9.66 -3.65
CA ILE A 80 -5.05 10.19 -2.29
C ILE A 80 -5.26 9.08 -1.26
N ILE A 81 -6.34 8.30 -1.36
CA ILE A 81 -6.62 7.18 -0.45
C ILE A 81 -5.52 6.11 -0.55
N LEU A 82 -5.08 5.77 -1.77
CA LEU A 82 -4.05 4.76 -1.96
C LEU A 82 -2.69 5.18 -1.38
N SER A 83 -2.32 6.44 -1.59
CA SER A 83 -1.09 7.00 -1.04
C SER A 83 -1.10 7.02 0.50
N SER A 84 -2.25 7.24 1.14
CA SER A 84 -2.35 7.17 2.61
C SER A 84 -2.05 5.77 3.14
N GLY A 85 -2.44 4.72 2.40
CA GLY A 85 -2.08 3.33 2.70
C GLY A 85 -0.56 3.09 2.66
N ILE A 86 0.14 3.62 1.64
CA ILE A 86 1.61 3.54 1.55
C ILE A 86 2.26 4.23 2.74
N VAL A 87 1.79 5.42 3.10
CA VAL A 87 2.28 6.14 4.28
C VAL A 87 2.08 5.32 5.55
N GLY A 88 0.92 4.66 5.72
CA GLY A 88 0.65 3.75 6.83
C GLY A 88 1.64 2.59 6.92
N ALA A 89 1.97 1.96 5.79
CA ALA A 89 2.95 0.87 5.73
C ALA A 89 4.38 1.34 6.08
N ILE A 90 4.79 2.52 5.62
CA ILE A 90 6.09 3.11 5.96
C ILE A 90 6.16 3.42 7.46
N VAL A 91 5.13 4.06 8.01
CA VAL A 91 5.05 4.39 9.45
C VAL A 91 5.14 3.12 10.30
N SER A 92 4.47 2.05 9.87
CA SER A 92 4.57 0.75 10.54
C SER A 92 6.01 0.21 10.59
N GLY A 93 6.76 0.32 9.48
CA GLY A 93 8.17 -0.06 9.45
C GLY A 93 9.02 0.76 10.43
N VAL A 94 8.81 2.07 10.48
CA VAL A 94 9.49 2.96 11.44
C VAL A 94 9.17 2.58 12.89
N VAL A 95 7.90 2.32 13.20
CA VAL A 95 7.46 1.93 14.55
C VAL A 95 8.11 0.61 14.98
N ILE A 96 8.13 -0.40 14.10
CA ILE A 96 8.78 -1.68 14.40
C ILE A 96 10.29 -1.50 14.57
N GLN A 97 10.94 -0.67 13.76
CA GLN A 97 12.36 -0.38 13.93
C GLN A 97 12.64 0.21 15.32
N MET A 98 11.78 1.14 15.76
CA MET A 98 11.89 1.77 17.07
C MET A 98 11.67 0.77 18.20
N LEU A 99 10.66 -0.10 18.11
CA LEU A 99 10.39 -1.13 19.11
C LEU A 99 11.54 -2.14 19.24
N ARG A 100 12.16 -2.53 18.10
CA ARG A 100 13.36 -3.38 18.10
C ARG A 100 14.53 -2.74 18.84
N LYS A 101 14.81 -1.47 18.56
CA LYS A 101 15.87 -0.72 19.26
C LYS A 101 15.62 -0.59 20.76
N LYS A 102 14.36 -0.57 21.18
CA LYS A 102 13.93 -0.54 22.59
C LYS A 102 13.93 -1.91 23.28
N GLY A 103 14.35 -2.98 22.59
CA GLY A 103 14.43 -4.32 23.18
C GLY A 103 13.08 -5.00 23.38
N TYR A 104 12.01 -4.51 22.72
CA TYR A 104 10.73 -5.21 22.74
C TYR A 104 10.90 -6.58 22.08
N ARG A 105 10.51 -7.61 22.82
CA ARG A 105 10.43 -8.97 22.29
C ARG A 105 9.30 -9.00 21.29
N MET A 106 9.64 -8.92 20.01
CA MET A 106 8.72 -9.33 18.96
C MET A 106 8.52 -10.84 19.13
N PHE A 107 7.28 -11.29 18.93
CA PHE A 107 6.82 -12.67 19.08
C PHE A 107 7.90 -13.74 18.80
#